data_AF-D4VSD8-F1
#
_entry.id   AF-D4VSD8-F1
#
_cell.length_a   1.000
_cell.length_b   1.000
_cell.length_c   1.000
_cell.angle_alpha   90.00
_cell.angle_beta   90.00
_cell.angle_gamma   90.00
#
_symmetry.space_group_name_H-M   'P 1'
#
loop_
_entity.id
_entity.type
_entity.pdbx_description
1 polymer ?
#
loop_
_entity_poly.entity_id
_entity_poly.type
_entity_poly.pdbx_seq_one_letter_code
_entity_poly.pdbx_strand_id
1 'polypeptide(L)'
;MTNVIGGRITITVESTRETTILEAMVNSPFKAISGKVIYYNTKDNSIFRVVEFKYAYIVYYKEVYNVDRKRQMYSTITFSADIIMIGDAYLSNQW
;
A
#
# COMPACT_ATOMS: atom_id res chain seq x y z
N MET A 1 -6.66 27.17 -8.87
CA MET A 1 -5.84 25.95 -8.85
C MET A 1 -6.76 24.76 -8.72
N THR A 2 -6.85 23.92 -9.74
CA THR A 2 -7.49 22.60 -9.59
C THR A 2 -6.43 21.66 -9.02
N ASN A 3 -6.35 21.53 -7.70
CA ASN A 3 -5.45 20.56 -7.08
C ASN A 3 -5.91 19.16 -7.48
N VAL A 4 -5.10 18.48 -8.29
CA VAL A 4 -5.27 17.05 -8.51
C VAL A 4 -4.86 16.36 -7.21
N ILE A 5 -5.85 15.87 -6.46
CA ILE A 5 -5.61 15.09 -5.25
C ILE A 5 -5.25 13.68 -5.68
N GLY A 6 -3.96 13.45 -5.91
CA GLY A 6 -3.37 12.13 -6.10
C GLY A 6 -3.00 11.50 -4.77
N GLY A 7 -2.07 10.54 -4.75
CA GLY A 7 -1.52 10.03 -3.49
C GLY A 7 -2.16 8.75 -2.95
N ARG A 8 -3.33 8.34 -3.47
CA ARG A 8 -4.00 7.10 -3.02
C ARG A 8 -3.52 5.89 -3.79
N ILE A 9 -3.00 4.91 -3.07
CA ILE A 9 -2.62 3.60 -3.60
C ILE A 9 -3.42 2.54 -2.84
N THR A 10 -4.11 1.68 -3.58
CA THR A 10 -4.85 0.54 -3.02
C THR A 10 -4.20 -0.76 -3.51
N ILE A 11 -3.85 -1.63 -2.58
CA ILE A 11 -3.28 -2.95 -2.86
C ILE A 11 -4.10 -4.04 -2.18
N THR A 12 -4.24 -5.18 -2.84
CA THR A 12 -4.78 -6.41 -2.25
C THR A 12 -3.70 -7.47 -2.31
N VAL A 13 -3.31 -7.99 -1.16
CA VAL A 13 -2.27 -9.01 -1.02
C VAL A 13 -2.82 -10.21 -0.25
N GLU A 14 -2.22 -11.38 -0.48
CA GLU A 14 -2.47 -12.55 0.36
C GLU A 14 -1.95 -12.25 1.76
N SER A 15 -2.78 -12.43 2.78
CA SER A 15 -2.44 -12.11 4.16
C SER A 15 -1.44 -13.13 4.69
N THR A 16 -0.49 -12.65 5.50
CA THR A 16 0.46 -13.50 6.23
C THR A 16 0.11 -13.47 7.72
N ARG A 17 0.93 -14.11 8.55
CA ARG A 17 0.81 -14.01 10.02
C ARG A 17 1.25 -12.65 10.56
N GLU A 18 1.83 -11.78 9.73
CA GLU A 18 2.34 -10.49 10.14
C GLU A 18 1.21 -9.47 10.27
N THR A 19 1.11 -8.84 11.44
CA THR A 19 0.07 -7.85 11.78
C THR A 19 0.57 -6.41 11.76
N THR A 20 1.82 -6.19 11.33
CA THR A 20 2.51 -4.88 11.42
C THR A 20 1.73 -3.73 10.79
N ILE A 21 1.06 -3.97 9.65
CA ILE A 21 0.27 -2.94 8.95
C ILE A 21 -0.98 -2.59 9.76
N LEU A 22 -1.64 -3.59 10.35
CA LEU A 22 -2.81 -3.38 11.21
C LEU A 22 -2.41 -2.65 12.49
N GLU A 23 -1.30 -3.03 13.11
CA GLU A 23 -0.76 -2.35 14.29
C GLU A 23 -0.40 -0.90 13.99
N ALA A 24 0.25 -0.62 12.86
CA ALA A 24 0.55 0.74 12.42
C ALA A 24 -0.74 1.57 12.26
N MET A 25 -1.79 0.97 11.71
CA MET A 25 -3.08 1.62 11.53
C MET A 25 -3.78 1.92 12.88
N VAL A 26 -3.82 0.95 13.79
CA VAL A 26 -4.62 1.04 15.02
C VAL A 26 -3.87 1.72 16.17
N ASN A 27 -2.61 1.37 16.39
CA ASN A 27 -1.83 1.84 17.52
C ASN A 27 -1.10 3.15 17.21
N SER A 28 -1.00 3.55 15.94
CA SER A 28 -0.30 4.75 15.51
C SER A 28 -0.99 5.45 14.33
N PRO A 29 -2.32 5.73 14.42
CA PRO A 29 -3.12 6.21 13.28
C PRO A 29 -2.62 7.52 12.68
N PHE A 30 -1.92 8.35 13.46
CA PHE A 30 -1.36 9.64 13.03
C PHE A 30 0.14 9.58 12.72
N LYS A 31 0.75 8.40 12.76
CA LYS A 31 2.16 8.23 12.40
C LYS A 31 2.27 7.91 10.92
N ALA A 32 2.88 8.83 10.18
CA ALA A 32 3.12 8.63 8.77
C ALA A 32 4.12 7.48 8.54
N ILE A 33 3.84 6.64 7.55
CA ILE A 33 4.68 5.53 7.11
C ILE A 33 5.29 5.83 5.74
N SER A 34 6.54 5.42 5.54
CA SER A 34 7.21 5.51 4.23
C SER A 34 7.72 4.14 3.85
N GLY A 35 7.68 3.81 2.57
CA GLY A 35 8.04 2.48 2.11
C GLY A 35 7.92 2.32 0.60
N LYS A 36 7.92 1.07 0.16
CA LYS A 36 7.78 0.71 -1.24
C LYS A 36 6.94 -0.54 -1.43
N VAL A 37 6.16 -0.57 -2.50
CA VAL A 37 5.51 -1.77 -3.02
C VAL A 37 6.31 -2.25 -4.23
N ILE A 38 6.81 -3.48 -4.17
CA ILE A 38 7.56 -4.10 -5.26
C ILE A 38 6.66 -5.15 -5.91
N TYR A 39 6.37 -4.95 -7.19
CA TYR A 39 5.68 -5.93 -8.02
C TYR A 39 6.74 -6.81 -8.69
N TYR A 40 6.60 -8.11 -8.52
CA TYR A 40 7.46 -9.11 -9.15
C TYR A 40 6.73 -9.73 -10.36
N ASN A 41 7.49 -10.05 -11.40
CA ASN A 41 7.01 -10.81 -12.54
C ASN A 41 6.71 -12.25 -12.11
N THR A 42 5.53 -12.77 -12.45
CA THR A 42 5.09 -14.10 -12.05
C THR A 42 5.88 -15.24 -12.69
N LYS A 43 6.61 -14.99 -13.80
CA LYS A 43 7.34 -16.04 -14.54
C LYS A 43 8.75 -16.26 -14.01
N ASP A 44 9.49 -15.19 -13.77
CA ASP A 44 10.92 -15.23 -13.47
C ASP A 44 11.29 -14.53 -12.16
N ASN A 45 10.30 -14.04 -11.41
CA ASN A 45 10.47 -13.32 -10.15
C ASN A 45 11.36 -12.07 -10.26
N SER A 46 11.55 -11.53 -11.46
CA SER A 46 12.22 -10.26 -11.68
C SER A 46 11.36 -9.08 -11.21
N ILE A 47 11.98 -7.94 -10.89
CA ILE A 47 11.26 -6.73 -10.50
C ILE A 47 10.52 -6.18 -11.72
N PHE A 48 9.20 -6.14 -11.65
CA PHE A 48 8.34 -5.57 -12.69
C PHE A 48 8.10 -4.07 -12.47
N ARG A 49 7.84 -3.66 -11.22
CA ARG A 49 7.58 -2.25 -10.88
C ARG A 49 7.87 -1.98 -9.40
N VAL A 50 8.40 -0.81 -9.12
CA VAL A 50 8.52 -0.29 -7.75
C VAL A 50 7.64 0.95 -7.63
N VAL A 51 6.83 0.98 -6.58
CA VAL A 51 6.04 2.14 -6.17
C VAL A 51 6.56 2.58 -4.82
N GLU A 52 7.26 3.70 -4.77
CA GLU A 52 7.76 4.27 -3.53
C GLU A 52 6.79 5.34 -3.03
N PHE A 53 6.59 5.38 -1.72
CA PHE A 53 5.73 6.35 -1.07
C PHE A 53 6.39 6.92 0.19
N LYS A 54 6.19 8.21 0.44
CA LYS A 54 6.64 8.87 1.67
C LYS A 54 5.49 9.60 2.35
N TYR A 55 5.59 9.66 3.68
CA TYR A 55 4.63 10.31 4.56
C TYR A 55 3.18 9.87 4.30
N ALA A 56 2.98 8.55 4.23
CA ALA A 56 1.68 7.97 3.94
C ALA A 56 0.89 7.62 5.20
N TYR A 57 -0.42 7.77 5.11
CA TYR A 57 -1.37 7.38 6.14
C TYR A 57 -2.26 6.26 5.63
N ILE A 58 -2.52 5.24 6.44
CA ILE A 58 -3.47 4.18 6.10
C ILE A 58 -4.88 4.74 6.29
N VAL A 59 -5.62 4.86 5.19
CA VAL A 59 -6.97 5.46 5.18
C VAL A 59 -8.07 4.42 5.01
N TYR A 60 -7.70 3.18 4.67
CA TYR A 60 -8.62 2.07 4.53
C TYR A 60 -7.89 0.75 4.77
N TYR A 61 -8.56 -0.16 5.48
CA TYR A 61 -8.14 -1.53 5.67
C TYR A 61 -9.37 -2.44 5.60
N LYS A 62 -9.24 -3.57 4.91
CA LYS A 62 -10.25 -4.63 4.84
C LYS A 62 -9.57 -5.98 4.78
N GLU A 63 -10.08 -6.92 5.55
CA GLU A 63 -9.63 -8.30 5.54
C GLU A 63 -10.77 -9.23 5.15
N VAL A 64 -10.49 -10.20 4.28
CA VAL A 64 -11.48 -11.16 3.79
C VAL A 64 -10.91 -12.56 3.99
N TYR A 65 -11.59 -13.35 4.80
CA TYR A 65 -11.30 -14.76 4.99
C TYR A 65 -12.27 -15.63 4.18
N ASN A 66 -11.74 -16.66 3.52
CA ASN A 66 -12.52 -17.64 2.76
C ASN A 66 -11.98 -19.05 3.06
N VAL A 67 -12.79 -19.84 3.77
CA VAL A 67 -12.42 -21.18 4.24
C VAL A 67 -12.23 -22.19 3.10
N ASP A 68 -12.90 -22.00 1.97
CA ASP A 68 -12.97 -23.00 0.88
C ASP A 68 -11.95 -22.76 -0.24
N ARG A 69 -11.18 -21.67 -0.18
CA ARG A 69 -10.24 -21.27 -1.25
C ARG A 69 -8.80 -21.68 -0.95
N LYS A 70 -8.05 -21.96 -2.03
CA LYS A 70 -6.61 -22.27 -2.00
C LYS A 70 -5.78 -21.20 -1.27
N ARG A 71 -6.21 -19.94 -1.33
CA ARG A 71 -5.68 -18.82 -0.54
C ARG A 71 -6.78 -18.35 0.39
N GLN A 72 -6.55 -18.52 1.68
CA GLN A 72 -7.59 -18.42 2.69
C GLN A 72 -7.88 -16.98 3.11
N MET A 73 -6.93 -16.06 2.93
CA MET A 73 -7.05 -14.73 3.50
C MET A 73 -6.42 -13.67 2.59
N TYR A 74 -7.12 -12.56 2.43
CA TYR A 74 -6.66 -11.41 1.65
C TYR A 74 -6.85 -10.12 2.45
N SER A 75 -5.81 -9.29 2.47
CA SER A 75 -5.84 -7.95 3.06
C SER A 75 -5.81 -6.92 1.94
N THR A 76 -6.77 -5.99 1.98
CA THR A 76 -6.83 -4.81 1.11
C THR A 76 -6.51 -3.59 1.94
N ILE A 77 -5.51 -2.83 1.49
CA ILE A 77 -5.01 -1.64 2.19
C ILE A 77 -5.04 -0.48 1.21
N THR A 78 -5.55 0.67 1.64
CA THR A 78 -5.36 1.94 0.92
C THR A 78 -4.54 2.87 1.79
N PHE A 79 -3.47 3.40 1.22
CA PHE A 79 -2.68 4.46 1.84
C PHE A 79 -2.76 5.74 1.01
N SER A 80 -2.71 6.87 1.70
CA SER A 80 -2.69 8.21 1.14
C SER A 80 -1.33 8.83 1.45
N ALA A 81 -0.49 9.00 0.42
CA ALA A 81 0.88 9.48 0.55
C ALA A 81 1.04 10.92 0.06
N ASP A 82 1.87 11.70 0.77
CA ASP A 82 2.25 13.05 0.32
C ASP A 82 3.13 12.96 -0.93
N ILE A 83 4.07 12.01 -0.94
CA ILE A 83 4.98 11.78 -2.06
C ILE A 83 4.77 10.37 -2.63
N ILE A 84 4.64 10.26 -3.94
CA ILE A 84 4.65 8.99 -4.69
C ILE A 84 5.70 9.07 -5.81
N MET A 85 6.46 7.99 -5.98
CA MET A 85 7.42 7.83 -7.06
C MET A 85 7.21 6.47 -7.75
N ILE A 86 7.05 6.47 -9.08
CA ILE A 86 6.87 5.26 -9.90
C ILE A 86 7.67 5.42 -11.20
N GLY A 87 8.83 4.77 -11.29
CA GLY A 87 9.78 5.07 -12.37
C GLY A 87 10.16 6.55 -12.34
N ASP A 88 10.03 7.24 -13.46
CA ASP A 88 10.30 8.69 -13.56
C ASP A 88 9.11 9.57 -13.14
N ALA A 89 7.94 8.97 -12.86
CA ALA A 89 6.78 9.72 -12.42
C ALA A 89 6.92 10.11 -10.94
N TYR A 90 6.77 11.40 -10.67
CA TYR A 90 6.87 11.99 -9.33
C TYR A 90 5.61 12.81 -9.02
N LEU A 91 5.02 12.57 -7.86
CA LEU A 91 3.95 13.39 -7.29
C LEU A 91 4.37 13.86 -5.90
N SER A 92 4.14 15.14 -5.59
CA SER A 92 4.19 15.70 -4.25
C SER A 92 2.94 16.54 -4.03
N ASN A 93 2.19 16.27 -2.97
CA ASN A 93 0.97 16.98 -2.66
C ASN A 93 1.20 18.22 -1.77
N GLN A 94 2.37 18.33 -1.13
CA GLN A 94 2.78 19.47 -0.29
C GLN A 94 1.76 19.78 0.82
N TRP A 95 1.34 18.74 1.54
CA TRP A 95 0.41 18.86 2.67
C TRP A 95 1.00 19.58 3.87
#